data_AF-A0A5D2GNA1-F1
#
_entry.id   AF-A0A5D2GNA1-F1
#
_cell.length_a   1.000
_cell.length_b   1.000
_cell.length_c   1.000
_cell.angle_alpha   90.00
_cell.angle_beta   90.00
_cell.angle_gamma   90.00
#
_symmetry.space_group_name_H-M   'P 1'
#
loop_
_entity.id
_entity.type
_entity.pdbx_description
1 polymer ?
#
loop_
_entity_poly.entity_id
_entity_poly.type
_entity_poly.pdbx_seq_one_letter_code
_entity_poly.pdbx_strand_id
1 'polypeptide(L)'
;MAFINVPTTITNDIGHGQHLVLLSSSYRPIPDNITISGNSQQEMPDNYVNGAFVYDVGDGFIWIVFWTKNNQVSTKIFIRYNDSTEPNNSILWHQVVNNLHPRLSEDCAFGYTARARIEPNANGQVLTANISRVSSVFD
;
A
#
# COMPACT_ATOMS: atom_id res chain seq x y z
N MET A 1 5.03 23.08 12.94
CA MET A 1 5.24 22.50 11.60
C MET A 1 3.87 22.22 11.02
N ALA A 2 3.60 22.58 9.77
CA ALA A 2 2.32 22.30 9.14
C ALA A 2 2.29 20.84 8.64
N PHE A 3 1.12 20.19 8.73
CA PHE A 3 0.90 18.82 8.29
C PHE A 3 -0.27 18.77 7.33
N ILE A 4 -0.17 17.87 6.34
CA ILE A 4 -1.27 17.44 5.51
C ILE A 4 -1.86 16.20 6.17
N ASN A 5 -3.14 16.28 6.51
CA ASN A 5 -3.87 15.12 7.01
C ASN A 5 -4.22 14.22 5.84
N VAL A 6 -3.82 12.95 5.93
CA VAL A 6 -4.13 11.91 4.94
C VAL A 6 -5.01 10.84 5.59
N PRO A 7 -6.33 11.05 5.69
CA PRO A 7 -7.27 9.98 6.01
C PRO A 7 -7.02 8.78 5.09
N THR A 8 -6.78 7.63 5.70
CA THR A 8 -6.35 6.41 5.02
C THR A 8 -7.27 5.26 5.43
N THR A 9 -7.87 4.60 4.44
CA THR A 9 -8.63 3.35 4.61
C THR A 9 -7.93 2.23 3.86
N ILE A 10 -7.68 1.12 4.55
CA ILE A 10 -7.08 -0.08 3.98
C ILE A 10 -8.04 -1.24 4.19
N THR A 11 -8.33 -1.97 3.11
CA THR A 11 -9.21 -3.14 3.14
C THR A 11 -8.44 -4.39 2.74
N ASN A 12 -8.64 -5.47 3.51
CA ASN A 12 -8.13 -6.80 3.27
C ASN A 12 -9.27 -7.71 2.79
N ASP A 13 -9.31 -7.96 1.48
CA ASP A 13 -10.30 -8.82 0.81
C ASP A 13 -9.66 -10.17 0.39
N ILE A 14 -8.58 -10.61 1.05
CA ILE A 14 -7.86 -11.86 0.72
C ILE A 14 -8.67 -13.10 1.15
N GLY A 15 -9.43 -13.01 2.26
CA GLY A 15 -10.28 -14.08 2.78
C GLY A 15 -10.24 -14.22 4.31
N HIS A 16 -11.14 -15.04 4.85
CA HIS A 16 -11.25 -15.26 6.31
C HIS A 16 -9.96 -15.85 6.91
N GLY A 17 -9.45 -15.22 7.97
CA GLY A 17 -8.28 -15.68 8.73
C GLY A 17 -6.91 -15.21 8.21
N GLN A 18 -6.88 -14.48 7.09
CA GLN A 18 -5.67 -13.81 6.59
C GLN A 18 -5.56 -12.42 7.21
N HIS A 19 -4.36 -12.01 7.58
CA HIS A 19 -4.09 -10.71 8.19
C HIS A 19 -3.01 -9.98 7.38
N LEU A 20 -3.23 -8.68 7.13
CA LEU A 20 -2.15 -7.81 6.72
C LEU A 20 -1.37 -7.39 7.95
N VAL A 21 -0.05 -7.55 7.94
CA VAL A 21 0.83 -7.14 9.03
C VAL A 21 1.75 -6.02 8.54
N LEU A 22 1.71 -4.87 9.19
CA LEU A 22 2.52 -3.73 8.81
C LEU A 22 4.00 -4.03 9.03
N LEU A 23 4.80 -3.85 7.98
CA LEU A 23 6.26 -3.98 8.05
C LEU A 23 6.93 -2.61 8.21
N SER A 24 6.42 -1.59 7.50
CA SER A 24 6.99 -0.24 7.53
C SER A 24 5.95 0.78 7.10
N SER A 25 6.06 2.00 7.64
CA SER A 25 5.29 3.16 7.20
C SER A 25 6.13 4.42 7.33
N SER A 26 5.97 5.33 6.38
CA SER A 26 6.58 6.65 6.41
C SER A 26 5.99 7.53 7.52
N TYR A 27 4.67 7.37 7.76
CA TYR A 27 3.92 8.20 8.69
C TYR A 27 3.03 7.35 9.60
N ARG A 28 2.71 7.91 10.77
CA ARG A 28 1.85 7.31 11.79
C ARG A 28 0.73 8.32 12.13
N PRO A 29 -0.41 7.86 12.67
CA PRO A 29 -0.81 6.47 12.87
C PRO A 29 -1.18 5.74 11.56
N ILE A 30 -0.96 4.42 11.53
CA ILE A 30 -1.47 3.48 10.52
C ILE A 30 -1.69 2.12 11.20
N PRO A 31 -2.72 1.32 10.84
CA PRO A 31 -3.01 0.06 11.54
C PRO A 31 -1.87 -0.96 11.40
N ASP A 32 -1.44 -1.58 12.50
CA ASP A 32 -0.37 -2.59 12.44
C ASP A 32 -0.87 -3.95 11.94
N ASN A 33 -2.15 -4.28 12.17
CA ASN A 33 -2.77 -5.55 11.79
C ASN A 33 -4.17 -5.32 11.22
N ILE A 34 -4.47 -5.88 10.05
CA ILE A 34 -5.77 -5.69 9.38
C ILE A 34 -6.36 -7.04 8.96
N THR A 35 -7.48 -7.41 9.59
CA THR A 35 -8.24 -8.62 9.23
C THR A 35 -9.27 -8.35 8.13
N ILE A 36 -9.95 -7.21 8.17
CA ILE A 36 -11.00 -6.83 7.21
C ILE A 36 -10.75 -5.42 6.72
N SER A 37 -10.74 -4.44 7.62
CA SER A 37 -10.42 -3.07 7.27
C SER A 37 -9.77 -2.33 8.43
N GLY A 38 -9.00 -1.30 8.09
CA GLY A 38 -8.33 -0.43 9.03
C GLY A 38 -8.41 1.02 8.56
N ASN A 39 -8.78 1.91 9.46
CA ASN A 39 -8.85 3.35 9.21
C ASN A 39 -7.79 4.07 10.03
N SER A 40 -7.19 5.11 9.46
CA SER A 40 -6.22 5.97 10.14
C SER A 40 -6.21 7.35 9.54
N GLN A 41 -5.55 8.30 10.21
CA GLN A 41 -5.26 9.61 9.67
C GLN A 41 -3.76 9.83 9.79
N GLN A 42 -3.04 9.69 8.68
CA GLN A 42 -1.59 9.89 8.66
C GLN A 42 -1.28 11.39 8.62
N GLU A 43 -0.27 11.82 9.39
CA GLU A 43 0.20 13.21 9.41
C GLU A 43 1.46 13.34 8.56
N MET A 44 1.31 13.73 7.30
CA MET A 44 2.45 13.97 6.40
C MET A 44 2.95 15.41 6.58
N PRO A 45 4.22 15.65 6.95
CA PRO A 45 4.72 17.00 7.07
C PRO A 45 4.70 17.71 5.70
N ASP A 46 4.26 18.97 5.67
CA ASP A 46 3.93 19.68 4.42
C ASP A 46 5.13 19.88 3.47
N ASN A 47 6.35 19.80 3.99
CA ASN A 47 7.59 19.89 3.21
C ASN A 47 8.03 18.55 2.57
N TYR A 48 7.32 17.45 2.82
CA TYR A 48 7.60 16.15 2.21
C TYR A 48 6.77 15.99 0.92
N VAL A 49 7.32 15.24 -0.04
CA VAL A 49 6.73 15.10 -1.38
C VAL A 49 5.92 13.81 -1.55
N ASN A 50 6.10 12.84 -0.64
CA ASN A 50 5.53 11.50 -0.77
C ASN A 50 5.42 10.78 0.57
N GLY A 51 4.69 9.67 0.56
CA GLY A 51 4.64 8.68 1.63
C GLY A 51 4.52 7.27 1.08
N ALA A 52 4.82 6.29 1.91
CA ALA A 52 4.59 4.89 1.61
C ALA A 52 4.32 4.08 2.88
N PHE A 53 3.59 2.99 2.71
CA PHE A 53 3.50 1.92 3.69
C PHE A 53 3.62 0.55 3.01
N VAL A 54 4.10 -0.42 3.78
CA VAL A 54 4.39 -1.79 3.33
C VAL A 54 3.73 -2.75 4.30
N TYR A 55 2.86 -3.62 3.78
CA TYR A 55 2.27 -4.73 4.53
C TYR A 55 2.85 -6.05 4.04
N ASP A 56 3.11 -6.97 4.97
CA ASP A 56 3.11 -8.39 4.68
C ASP A 56 1.67 -8.84 4.44
N VAL A 57 1.46 -9.55 3.34
CA VAL A 57 0.15 -10.07 2.94
C VAL A 57 0.02 -11.56 3.19
N GLY A 58 1.07 -12.20 3.74
CA GLY A 58 1.16 -13.64 3.88
C GLY A 58 1.81 -14.31 2.66
N ASP A 59 2.01 -15.62 2.75
CA ASP A 59 2.54 -16.48 1.68
C ASP A 59 3.89 -16.03 1.08
N GLY A 60 4.67 -15.26 1.84
CA GLY A 60 5.95 -14.73 1.36
C GLY A 60 5.79 -13.59 0.36
N PHE A 61 4.75 -12.76 0.46
CA PHE A 61 4.58 -11.57 -0.37
C PHE A 61 4.44 -10.30 0.49
N ILE A 62 4.84 -9.16 -0.08
CA ILE A 62 4.59 -7.84 0.49
C ILE A 62 3.79 -7.00 -0.49
N TRP A 63 2.98 -6.10 0.05
CA TRP A 63 2.21 -5.12 -0.68
C TRP A 63 2.64 -3.72 -0.27
N ILE A 64 2.93 -2.89 -1.26
CA ILE A 64 3.39 -1.52 -1.10
C ILE A 64 2.33 -0.59 -1.67
N VAL A 65 1.97 0.43 -0.88
CA VAL A 65 1.23 1.61 -1.36
C VAL A 65 2.14 2.82 -1.20
N PHE A 66 2.31 3.57 -2.27
CA PHE A 66 3.11 4.78 -2.34
C PHE A 66 2.24 5.91 -2.88
N TRP A 67 2.32 7.10 -2.31
CA TRP A 67 1.57 8.26 -2.80
C TRP A 67 2.41 9.53 -2.77
N THR A 68 2.02 10.52 -3.58
CA THR A 68 2.66 11.83 -3.62
C THR A 68 1.70 12.92 -3.16
N LYS A 69 2.27 14.06 -2.74
CA LYS A 69 1.53 15.29 -2.42
C LYS A 69 0.68 15.81 -3.59
N ASN A 70 1.00 15.41 -4.82
CA ASN A 70 0.29 15.81 -6.05
C ASN A 70 -0.86 14.86 -6.43
N ASN A 71 -1.38 14.07 -5.49
CA ASN A 71 -2.46 13.09 -5.72
C ASN A 71 -2.12 12.04 -6.80
N GLN A 72 -0.86 11.62 -6.85
CA GLN A 72 -0.48 10.41 -7.58
C GLN A 72 -0.31 9.26 -6.60
N VAL A 73 -0.59 8.06 -7.06
CA VAL A 73 -0.51 6.85 -6.24
C VAL A 73 0.06 5.71 -7.06
N SER A 74 0.79 4.83 -6.39
CA SER A 74 1.26 3.57 -6.92
C SER A 74 0.97 2.46 -5.91
N THR A 75 0.54 1.32 -6.43
CA THR A 75 0.48 0.07 -5.67
C THR A 75 1.29 -0.99 -6.38
N LYS A 76 2.04 -1.82 -5.62
CA LYS A 76 2.81 -2.94 -6.16
C LYS A 76 2.87 -4.09 -5.17
N ILE A 77 2.87 -5.32 -5.68
CA ILE A 77 3.08 -6.55 -4.91
C ILE A 77 4.46 -7.12 -5.25
N PHE A 78 5.21 -7.54 -4.24
CA PHE A 78 6.54 -8.15 -4.38
C PHE A 78 6.63 -9.43 -3.56
N ILE A 79 7.61 -10.28 -3.89
CA ILE A 79 8.01 -11.42 -3.05
C ILE A 79 8.75 -10.90 -1.82
N ARG A 80 8.34 -11.35 -0.63
CA ARG A 80 9.01 -11.16 0.67
C ARG A 80 10.13 -12.20 0.79
N TYR A 81 11.38 -11.78 0.65
CA TYR A 81 12.49 -12.73 0.75
C TYR A 81 12.94 -12.98 2.19
N ASN A 82 13.19 -14.26 2.50
CA ASN A 82 13.88 -14.77 3.69
C ASN A 82 15.20 -15.49 3.34
N ASP A 83 15.63 -15.53 2.06
CA ASP A 83 16.77 -16.34 1.63
C ASP A 83 17.86 -15.55 0.89
N SER A 84 19.10 -15.89 1.19
CA SER A 84 20.27 -14.99 1.29
C SER A 84 21.26 -15.06 0.12
N THR A 85 20.86 -15.58 -1.04
CA THR A 85 21.80 -15.92 -2.11
C THR A 85 21.78 -15.02 -3.35
N GLU A 86 20.86 -14.07 -3.47
CA GLU A 86 20.89 -13.07 -4.55
C GLU A 86 20.96 -11.64 -4.01
N PRO A 87 22.08 -10.92 -4.21
CA PRO A 87 22.33 -9.62 -3.57
C PRO A 87 21.48 -8.44 -4.11
N ASN A 88 20.58 -8.66 -5.08
CA ASN A 88 19.91 -7.58 -5.81
C ASN A 88 18.36 -7.56 -5.72
N ASN A 89 17.70 -8.44 -4.96
CA ASN A 89 16.23 -8.47 -4.85
C ASN A 89 15.69 -7.68 -3.64
N SER A 90 16.18 -6.45 -3.49
CA SER A 90 15.55 -5.44 -2.62
C SER A 90 14.19 -5.03 -3.19
N ILE A 91 13.31 -4.41 -2.37
CA ILE A 91 12.16 -3.67 -2.91
C ILE A 91 12.67 -2.78 -4.04
N LEU A 92 12.23 -3.06 -5.26
CA LEU A 92 12.65 -2.30 -6.42
C LEU A 92 11.83 -1.01 -6.45
N TRP A 93 12.20 -0.06 -5.59
CA TRP A 93 11.50 1.21 -5.44
C TRP A 93 11.34 1.97 -6.75
N HIS A 94 12.27 1.81 -7.69
CA HIS A 94 12.13 2.37 -9.03
C HIS A 94 10.89 1.82 -9.76
N GLN A 95 10.50 0.56 -9.57
CA GLN A 95 9.28 -0.01 -10.14
C GLN A 95 8.02 0.57 -9.50
N VAL A 96 8.07 0.87 -8.19
CA VAL A 96 6.97 1.55 -7.48
C VAL A 96 6.81 2.98 -8.01
N VAL A 97 7.91 3.74 -8.09
CA VAL A 97 7.89 5.12 -8.57
C VAL A 97 7.49 5.21 -10.04
N ASN A 98 7.97 4.30 -10.89
CA ASN A 98 7.60 4.25 -12.31
C ASN A 98 6.14 3.83 -12.53
N ASN A 99 5.48 3.23 -11.53
CA ASN A 99 4.07 2.86 -11.56
C ASN A 99 3.17 3.92 -10.88
N LEU A 100 3.61 5.18 -10.85
CA LEU A 100 2.78 6.30 -10.37
C LEU A 100 1.71 6.65 -11.40
N HIS A 101 0.45 6.60 -10.96
CA HIS A 101 -0.70 6.99 -11.76
C HIS A 101 -1.45 8.15 -11.12
N PRO A 102 -2.11 9.01 -11.92
CA PRO A 102 -3.02 10.00 -11.38
C PRO A 102 -4.19 9.30 -10.66
N ARG A 103 -4.31 9.53 -9.35
CA ARG A 103 -5.45 9.13 -8.49
C ARG A 103 -5.75 7.64 -8.32
N LEU A 104 -5.43 6.75 -9.25
CA LEU A 104 -5.73 5.32 -9.14
C LEU A 104 -4.60 4.49 -9.75
N SER A 105 -4.11 3.51 -9.00
CA SER A 105 -3.15 2.50 -9.44
C SER A 105 -3.67 1.12 -9.10
N GLU A 106 -3.39 0.15 -9.98
CA GLU A 106 -3.69 -1.26 -9.81
C GLU A 106 -2.44 -2.08 -10.11
N ASP A 107 -2.26 -3.18 -9.39
CA ASP A 107 -1.24 -4.19 -9.68
C ASP A 107 -1.84 -5.59 -9.51
N CYS A 108 -1.54 -6.47 -10.45
CA CYS A 108 -2.00 -7.86 -10.46
C CYS A 108 -0.77 -8.76 -10.54
N ALA A 109 -0.44 -9.44 -9.45
CA ALA A 109 0.73 -10.30 -9.38
C ALA A 109 0.52 -11.41 -8.35
N PHE A 110 1.10 -12.59 -8.61
CA PHE A 110 1.15 -13.70 -7.65
C PHE A 110 -0.21 -14.16 -7.10
N GLY A 111 -1.28 -14.03 -7.89
CA GLY A 111 -2.64 -14.40 -7.45
C GLY A 111 -3.33 -13.34 -6.59
N TYR A 112 -2.78 -12.13 -6.51
CA TYR A 112 -3.36 -10.99 -5.81
C TYR A 112 -3.67 -9.85 -6.79
N THR A 113 -4.74 -9.11 -6.51
CA THR A 113 -5.06 -7.82 -7.11
C THR A 113 -5.00 -6.77 -6.01
N ALA A 114 -4.11 -5.79 -6.16
CA ALA A 114 -4.01 -4.65 -5.27
C ALA A 114 -4.44 -3.38 -5.99
N ARG A 115 -5.21 -2.54 -5.32
CA ARG A 115 -5.65 -1.23 -5.83
C ARG A 115 -5.38 -0.16 -4.78
N ALA A 116 -4.94 1.00 -5.23
CA ALA A 116 -4.79 2.17 -4.39
C ALA A 116 -5.32 3.40 -5.11
N ARG A 117 -6.13 4.19 -4.40
CA ARG A 117 -6.76 5.42 -4.87
C ARG A 117 -6.39 6.58 -3.95
N ILE A 118 -6.02 7.71 -4.52
CA ILE A 118 -5.84 8.97 -3.80
C ILE A 118 -6.70 10.08 -4.41
N GLU A 119 -7.47 10.77 -3.59
CA GLU A 119 -8.33 11.88 -4.02
C GLU A 119 -8.04 13.13 -3.18
N PRO A 120 -8.10 14.34 -3.77
CA PRO A 120 -8.04 15.56 -2.98
C PRO A 120 -9.29 15.69 -2.09
N ASN A 121 -9.12 16.22 -0.87
CA ASN A 121 -10.24 16.63 0.00
C ASN A 121 -10.03 18.06 0.52
N ALA A 122 -11.00 18.58 1.27
CA ALA A 122 -10.95 19.94 1.83
C ALA A 122 -9.74 20.21 2.74
N ASN A 123 -9.10 19.17 3.28
CA ASN A 123 -8.04 19.24 4.30
C ASN A 123 -6.70 18.62 3.84
N GLY A 124 -6.55 18.28 2.55
CA GLY A 124 -5.42 17.50 2.04
C GLY A 124 -5.83 16.43 1.04
N GLN A 125 -5.60 15.17 1.40
CA GLN A 125 -5.73 14.01 0.50
C GLN A 125 -6.41 12.85 1.23
N VAL A 126 -7.20 12.03 0.54
CA VAL A 126 -7.78 10.79 1.08
C VAL A 126 -7.19 9.62 0.32
N LEU A 127 -6.65 8.64 1.04
CA LEU A 127 -6.07 7.42 0.50
C LEU A 127 -6.97 6.23 0.81
N THR A 128 -7.41 5.51 -0.21
CA THR A 128 -8.10 4.22 -0.06
C THR A 128 -7.31 3.15 -0.76
N ALA A 129 -7.00 2.05 -0.09
CA ALA A 129 -6.26 0.96 -0.68
C ALA A 129 -6.92 -0.37 -0.32
N ASN A 130 -6.90 -1.33 -1.24
CA ASN A 130 -7.36 -2.68 -0.96
C ASN A 130 -6.53 -3.72 -1.68
N ILE A 131 -6.50 -4.92 -1.13
CA ILE A 131 -5.89 -6.09 -1.74
C ILE A 131 -6.84 -7.28 -1.63
N SER A 132 -7.01 -8.01 -2.71
CA SER A 132 -7.85 -9.21 -2.80
C SER A 132 -7.09 -10.35 -3.45
N ARG A 133 -7.48 -11.60 -3.16
CA ARG A 133 -7.06 -12.73 -3.98
C ARG A 133 -7.82 -12.73 -5.31
N VAL A 134 -7.14 -13.10 -6.37
CA VAL A 134 -7.79 -13.40 -7.66
C VAL A 134 -8.54 -14.72 -7.45
N SER A 135 -9.88 -14.68 -7.41
CA SER A 135 -10.66 -15.91 -7.41
C SER A 135 -10.38 -16.65 -8.71
N SER A 136 -9.78 -17.84 -8.66
CA SER A 136 -9.80 -18.76 -9.79
C SER A 136 -11.26 -19.14 -10.02
N VAL A 137 -11.93 -18.46 -10.94
CA VAL A 137 -13.20 -18.93 -11.50
C VAL A 137 -12.83 -20.03 -12.49
N PHE A 138 -12.49 -21.19 -11.95
CA PHE A 138 -12.52 -22.47 -12.64
C PHE A 138 -13.27 -23.42 -11.71
N ASP A 139 -14.59 -23.26 -11.70
CA ASP A 139 -15.54 -24.33 -11.40
C ASP A 139 -15.89 -25.04 -12.71
#